data_AF-A0A812I3P7-F1
#
_entry.id   AF-A0A812I3P7-F1
#
_cell.length_a   1.000
_cell.length_b   1.000
_cell.length_c   1.000
_cell.angle_alpha   90.00
_cell.angle_beta   90.00
_cell.angle_gamma   90.00
#
_symmetry.space_group_name_H-M   'P 1'
#
loop_
_entity.id
_entity.type
_entity.pdbx_description
1 polymer ?
#
loop_
_entity_poly.entity_id
_entity_poly.type
_entity_poly.pdbx_seq_one_letter_code
_entity_poly.pdbx_strand_id
1 'polypeptide(L)'
;MMLHSCWAAAFLVVVLLSTYPASAVRTIVKLKECGYKSLNKAKVTDLKDGRVQVKFCEETVVLDSNQSQTDAWKSLDWWDPAQQGKKLTEEDLKVLGSYLGQYDYSRPMGQIGHGLLPKNYEGFREDNRRGNDAAMMRAVLNFEVSLANTLNKLPATGAAELYRGGWTSAQQLREMQAALDSGSVISFPWFQSTTTLHSHASTFMGRKSEPEHCAHTCVEKGEAFPTFLTYKTCHGKNVEEWNRREQEWLLLPSLSFKLASISKVMNDPWWEATPKDMAEWLGQSHTVDIEGWSRNGKMTYGPWPDIAAAVLAHSIDGRAFMKWKENRSFPEPYVKGKWDDSEYLYSDKTMEFRYASYTRFKLPTLSTRMGQGPNTVPYYYTITLEDAEPC
;
A
#
# COMPACT_ATOMS: atom_id res chain seq x y z
N MET A 1 35.80 -16.87 80.71
CA MET A 1 35.19 -15.54 80.90
C MET A 1 34.20 -15.30 79.78
N MET A 2 32.93 -15.05 80.15
CA MET A 2 31.85 -14.34 79.41
C MET A 2 31.67 -14.69 77.92
N LEU A 3 30.70 -15.52 77.52
CA LEU A 3 29.27 -15.20 77.24
C LEU A 3 29.06 -13.94 76.38
N HIS A 4 28.60 -14.14 75.14
CA HIS A 4 27.43 -13.56 74.44
C HIS A 4 27.55 -13.95 72.95
N SER A 5 26.80 -14.96 72.48
CA SER A 5 25.51 -14.79 71.79
C SER A 5 25.63 -14.04 70.46
N CYS A 6 25.46 -14.73 69.33
CA CYS A 6 24.27 -14.57 68.48
C CYS A 6 24.39 -15.18 67.06
N TRP A 7 23.44 -16.11 66.75
CA TRP A 7 22.81 -16.43 65.46
C TRP A 7 23.71 -17.04 64.36
N ALA A 8 23.65 -18.35 64.05
CA ALA A 8 22.62 -19.04 63.24
C ALA A 8 22.35 -18.31 61.89
N ALA A 9 22.42 -18.89 60.70
CA ALA A 9 22.20 -20.27 60.30
C ALA A 9 22.85 -20.57 58.93
N ALA A 10 22.92 -21.86 58.62
CA ALA A 10 23.54 -22.46 57.45
C ALA A 10 22.97 -21.97 56.11
N PHE A 11 23.87 -21.66 55.17
CA PHE A 11 23.57 -21.53 53.75
C PHE A 11 23.44 -22.93 53.14
N LEU A 12 22.20 -23.39 52.96
CA LEU A 12 21.87 -24.55 52.15
C LEU A 12 21.48 -24.02 50.76
N VAL A 13 22.34 -24.26 49.76
CA VAL A 13 22.08 -23.92 48.36
C VAL A 13 21.02 -24.86 47.83
N VAL A 14 19.76 -24.40 47.88
CA VAL A 14 18.64 -25.05 47.19
C VAL A 14 18.65 -24.54 45.75
N VAL A 15 19.01 -25.41 44.82
CA VAL A 15 18.76 -25.23 43.38
C VAL A 15 17.25 -25.39 43.16
N LEU A 16 16.52 -24.28 43.24
CA LEU A 16 15.14 -24.21 42.79
C LEU A 16 15.15 -24.02 41.27
N LEU A 17 14.90 -25.13 40.56
CA LEU A 17 14.33 -25.14 39.22
C LEU A 17 13.03 -24.33 39.26
N SER A 18 13.09 -23.06 38.82
CA SER A 18 11.92 -22.28 38.48
C SER A 18 11.33 -22.82 37.18
N THR A 19 10.57 -23.90 37.27
CA THR A 19 9.57 -24.25 36.28
C THR A 19 8.50 -23.16 36.33
N TYR A 20 8.73 -22.04 35.66
CA TYR A 20 7.64 -21.18 35.23
C TYR A 20 6.76 -22.06 34.32
N PRO A 21 5.49 -22.31 34.66
CA PRO A 21 4.57 -22.70 33.62
C PRO A 21 4.55 -21.50 32.69
N ALA A 22 5.20 -21.63 31.54
CA ALA A 22 4.81 -20.86 30.37
C ALA A 22 3.34 -21.23 30.18
N SER A 23 2.46 -20.41 30.76
CA SER A 23 1.07 -20.35 30.37
C SER A 23 1.11 -19.95 28.92
N ALA A 24 1.21 -20.96 28.06
CA ALA A 24 0.80 -20.88 26.69
C ALA A 24 -0.66 -20.44 26.77
N VAL A 25 -0.86 -19.14 26.71
CA VAL A 25 -2.11 -18.56 26.24
C VAL A 25 -2.17 -19.06 24.80
N ARG A 26 -2.68 -20.29 24.64
CA ARG A 26 -3.35 -20.69 23.42
C ARG A 26 -4.45 -19.67 23.30
N THR A 27 -4.21 -18.63 22.51
CA THR A 27 -5.27 -17.88 21.89
C THR A 27 -6.05 -18.92 21.11
N ILE A 28 -7.06 -19.50 21.76
CA ILE A 28 -8.10 -20.25 21.08
C ILE A 28 -8.69 -19.18 20.17
N VAL A 29 -8.32 -19.24 18.90
CA VAL A 29 -9.00 -18.53 17.83
C VAL A 29 -10.46 -18.91 18.01
N LYS A 30 -11.26 -18.00 18.57
CA LYS A 30 -12.72 -18.16 18.54
C LYS A 30 -13.04 -18.34 17.07
N LEU A 31 -13.49 -19.54 16.70
CA LEU A 31 -14.07 -19.79 15.38
C LEU A 31 -15.11 -18.68 15.17
N LYS A 32 -14.93 -17.92 14.10
CA LYS A 32 -15.86 -16.87 13.72
C LYS A 32 -17.19 -17.55 13.39
N GLU A 33 -18.11 -17.58 14.35
CA GLU A 33 -19.40 -18.27 14.19
C GLU A 33 -20.29 -17.62 13.12
N CYS A 34 -19.95 -16.40 12.69
CA CYS A 34 -20.67 -15.65 11.69
C CYS A 34 -19.97 -15.67 10.31
N GLY A 35 -20.60 -16.33 9.33
CA GLY A 35 -20.14 -16.26 7.94
C GLY A 35 -20.54 -14.96 7.24
N TYR A 36 -19.77 -14.55 6.22
CA TYR A 36 -20.02 -13.34 5.42
C TYR A 36 -21.43 -13.26 4.81
N LYS A 37 -22.07 -14.40 4.53
CA LYS A 37 -23.45 -14.48 3.98
C LYS A 37 -24.50 -13.86 4.90
N SER A 38 -24.20 -13.68 6.19
CA SER A 38 -25.06 -12.96 7.13
C SER A 38 -25.31 -11.50 6.72
N LEU A 39 -24.39 -10.88 5.98
CA LEU A 39 -24.51 -9.50 5.49
C LEU A 39 -25.72 -9.29 4.57
N ASN A 40 -26.15 -10.31 3.82
CA ASN A 40 -27.39 -10.26 3.03
C ASN A 40 -28.63 -9.98 3.89
N LYS A 41 -28.61 -10.44 5.16
CA LYS A 41 -29.69 -10.30 6.12
C LYS A 41 -29.42 -9.21 7.17
N ALA A 42 -28.30 -8.50 7.07
CA ALA A 42 -27.94 -7.46 8.05
C ALA A 42 -29.07 -6.42 8.15
N LYS A 43 -29.25 -5.77 9.30
CA LYS A 43 -30.11 -4.58 9.39
C LYS A 43 -29.25 -3.35 9.14
N VAL A 44 -29.58 -2.56 8.13
CA VAL A 44 -28.90 -1.31 7.79
C VAL A 44 -29.81 -0.17 8.20
N THR A 45 -29.28 0.83 8.90
CA THR A 45 -30.05 1.95 9.44
C THR A 45 -29.25 3.23 9.29
N ASP A 46 -29.86 4.25 8.67
CA ASP A 46 -29.26 5.58 8.59
C ASP A 46 -29.12 6.18 9.98
N LEU A 47 -27.96 6.75 10.24
CA LEU A 47 -27.70 7.58 11.40
C LEU A 47 -27.64 9.05 10.96
N LYS A 48 -27.65 9.97 11.95
CA LYS A 48 -27.38 11.37 11.68
C LYS A 48 -25.95 11.55 11.15
N ASP A 49 -25.77 12.58 10.33
CA ASP A 49 -24.47 13.04 9.81
C ASP A 49 -23.84 12.12 8.74
N GLY A 50 -24.66 11.42 7.93
CA GLY A 50 -24.17 10.61 6.80
C GLY A 50 -23.44 9.33 7.19
N ARG A 51 -23.74 8.82 8.39
CA ARG A 51 -23.24 7.55 8.93
C ARG A 51 -24.29 6.47 8.80
N VAL A 52 -23.86 5.22 8.68
CA VAL A 52 -24.76 4.07 8.56
C VAL A 52 -24.43 3.03 9.62
N GLN A 53 -25.46 2.57 10.32
CA GLN A 53 -25.35 1.45 11.25
C GLN A 53 -25.68 0.15 10.52
N VAL A 54 -24.81 -0.86 10.64
CA VAL A 54 -25.03 -2.21 10.12
C VAL A 54 -25.02 -3.20 11.28
N LYS A 55 -26.11 -3.97 11.43
CA LYS A 55 -26.24 -5.02 12.43
C LYS A 55 -26.28 -6.40 11.79
N PHE A 56 -25.43 -7.32 12.22
CA PHE A 56 -25.34 -8.69 11.72
C PHE A 56 -24.77 -9.59 12.83
N CYS A 57 -25.21 -10.84 12.94
CA CYS A 57 -24.69 -11.82 13.91
C CYS A 57 -24.42 -11.26 15.32
N GLU A 58 -25.41 -10.57 15.89
CA GLU A 58 -25.32 -9.89 17.20
C GLU A 58 -24.32 -8.72 17.30
N GLU A 59 -23.60 -8.41 16.23
CA GLU A 59 -22.70 -7.28 16.14
C GLU A 59 -23.37 -6.04 15.57
N THR A 60 -22.80 -4.89 15.92
CA THR A 60 -23.18 -3.58 15.39
C THR A 60 -21.92 -2.86 14.98
N VAL A 61 -21.82 -2.53 13.69
CA VAL A 61 -20.76 -1.69 13.14
C VAL A 61 -21.38 -0.38 12.68
N VAL A 62 -20.70 0.74 12.98
CA VAL A 62 -21.08 2.06 12.47
C VAL A 62 -20.07 2.45 11.41
N LEU A 63 -20.55 2.65 10.20
CA LEU A 63 -19.76 3.01 9.04
C LEU A 63 -19.91 4.51 8.79
N ASP A 64 -18.78 5.17 8.64
CA ASP A 64 -18.64 6.56 8.23
C ASP A 64 -18.05 6.59 6.82
N SER A 65 -18.71 7.32 5.92
CA SER A 65 -18.26 7.52 4.55
C SER A 65 -16.95 8.30 4.45
N ASN A 66 -16.53 8.99 5.51
CA ASN A 66 -15.35 9.85 5.54
C ASN A 66 -14.16 9.26 6.32
N GLN A 67 -14.31 8.08 6.94
CA GLN A 67 -13.26 7.47 7.77
C GLN A 67 -12.93 6.04 7.35
N SER A 68 -11.66 5.68 7.50
CA SER A 68 -11.18 4.30 7.35
C SER A 68 -11.82 3.40 8.41
N GLN A 69 -12.52 2.37 7.97
CA GLN A 69 -13.23 1.42 8.85
C GLN A 69 -12.38 0.17 9.06
N THR A 70 -11.27 0.29 9.80
CA THR A 70 -10.29 -0.80 9.98
C THR A 70 -10.86 -2.01 10.70
N ASP A 71 -11.99 -1.88 11.41
CA ASP A 71 -12.62 -2.98 12.16
C ASP A 71 -13.91 -3.51 11.55
N ALA A 72 -14.41 -2.92 10.45
CA ALA A 72 -15.60 -3.44 9.79
C ALA A 72 -15.39 -4.91 9.43
N TRP A 73 -16.38 -5.80 9.56
CA TRP A 73 -16.30 -7.18 9.05
C TRP A 73 -15.14 -8.07 9.59
N LYS A 74 -14.32 -7.60 10.53
CA LYS A 74 -13.18 -8.37 11.06
C LYS A 74 -13.64 -9.67 11.71
N SER A 75 -14.84 -9.69 12.26
CA SER A 75 -15.51 -10.83 12.89
C SER A 75 -16.09 -11.86 11.92
N LEU A 76 -16.24 -11.51 10.64
CA LEU A 76 -16.83 -12.40 9.64
C LEU A 76 -15.81 -13.42 9.13
N ASP A 77 -16.26 -14.66 8.98
CA ASP A 77 -15.56 -15.66 8.19
C ASP A 77 -15.92 -15.49 6.72
N TRP A 78 -14.92 -15.13 5.92
CA TRP A 78 -15.07 -14.90 4.48
C TRP A 78 -14.69 -16.13 3.66
N TRP A 79 -14.01 -17.10 4.26
CA TRP A 79 -13.55 -18.30 3.59
C TRP A 79 -14.60 -19.41 3.71
N ASP A 80 -15.11 -19.90 2.57
CA ASP A 80 -16.10 -20.99 2.52
C ASP A 80 -15.52 -22.17 1.71
N PRO A 81 -14.79 -23.09 2.36
CA PRO A 81 -14.21 -24.27 1.70
C PRO A 81 -15.24 -25.12 0.95
N ALA A 82 -16.50 -25.12 1.40
CA ALA A 82 -17.56 -25.93 0.81
C ALA A 82 -18.02 -25.42 -0.57
N GLN A 83 -17.54 -24.26 -1.03
CA GLN A 83 -17.78 -23.77 -2.39
C GLN A 83 -16.65 -24.09 -3.37
N GLN A 84 -15.46 -24.46 -2.91
CA GLN A 84 -14.29 -24.58 -3.78
C GLN A 84 -14.48 -25.62 -4.87
N GLY A 85 -14.01 -25.30 -6.09
CA GLY A 85 -14.08 -26.18 -7.24
C GLY A 85 -15.46 -26.25 -7.91
N LYS A 86 -16.46 -25.49 -7.41
CA LYS A 86 -17.74 -25.37 -8.10
C LYS A 86 -17.61 -24.53 -9.35
N LYS A 87 -18.40 -24.88 -10.38
CA LYS A 87 -18.46 -24.13 -11.63
C LYS A 87 -19.01 -22.72 -11.39
N LEU A 88 -18.37 -21.73 -12.02
CA LEU A 88 -18.91 -20.37 -12.10
C LEU A 88 -20.14 -20.32 -13.00
N THR A 89 -21.16 -19.60 -12.56
CA THR A 89 -22.39 -19.28 -13.30
C THR A 89 -22.20 -17.98 -14.08
N GLU A 90 -23.12 -17.68 -15.00
CA GLU A 90 -23.12 -16.39 -15.71
C GLU A 90 -23.21 -15.18 -14.77
N GLU A 91 -23.92 -15.32 -13.64
CA GLU A 91 -24.03 -14.25 -12.66
C GLU A 91 -22.71 -14.02 -11.93
N ASP A 92 -21.99 -15.09 -11.58
CA ASP A 92 -20.65 -14.97 -10.99
C ASP A 92 -19.69 -14.24 -11.94
N LEU A 93 -19.76 -14.54 -13.24
CA LEU A 93 -18.95 -13.85 -14.26
C LEU A 93 -19.31 -12.36 -14.40
N LYS A 94 -20.58 -11.99 -14.26
CA LYS A 94 -21.00 -10.57 -14.24
C LYS A 94 -20.49 -9.85 -13.00
N VAL A 95 -20.51 -10.50 -11.84
CA VAL A 95 -19.97 -9.95 -10.59
C VAL A 95 -18.47 -9.71 -10.73
N LEU A 96 -17.71 -10.70 -11.21
CA LEU A 96 -16.27 -10.54 -11.51
C LEU A 96 -16.03 -9.42 -12.51
N GLY A 97 -16.73 -9.41 -13.65
CA GLY A 97 -16.58 -8.35 -14.66
C GLY A 97 -16.96 -6.96 -14.17
N SER A 98 -17.77 -6.86 -13.11
CA SER A 98 -18.11 -5.58 -12.46
C SER A 98 -17.02 -5.12 -11.48
N TYR A 99 -16.30 -6.05 -10.85
CA TYR A 99 -15.20 -5.75 -9.93
C TYR A 99 -13.90 -5.42 -10.66
N LEU A 100 -13.52 -6.25 -11.66
CA LEU A 100 -12.26 -6.14 -12.40
C LEU A 100 -12.26 -5.00 -13.45
N GLY A 101 -13.40 -4.32 -13.62
CA GLY A 101 -13.65 -3.41 -14.73
C GLY A 101 -13.27 -1.96 -14.46
N GLN A 102 -12.19 -1.50 -15.11
CA GLN A 102 -11.77 -0.11 -15.41
C GLN A 102 -10.66 0.50 -14.53
N TYR A 103 -9.45 0.45 -15.10
CA TYR A 103 -8.20 1.09 -14.66
C TYR A 103 -8.36 2.55 -14.16
N ASP A 104 -9.28 3.32 -14.75
CA ASP A 104 -9.47 4.76 -14.48
C ASP A 104 -10.18 5.05 -13.14
N TYR A 105 -10.83 4.06 -12.52
CA TYR A 105 -11.58 4.22 -11.27
C TYR A 105 -10.88 3.61 -10.04
N SER A 106 -9.65 3.13 -10.21
CA SER A 106 -8.78 2.57 -9.15
C SER A 106 -8.19 3.65 -8.24
N ARG A 107 -9.05 4.47 -7.62
CA ARG A 107 -8.65 5.33 -6.51
C ARG A 107 -8.74 4.50 -5.23
N PRO A 108 -7.75 4.52 -4.32
CA PRO A 108 -7.95 3.99 -2.98
C PRO A 108 -8.92 4.92 -2.27
N MET A 109 -10.20 4.61 -2.45
CA MET A 109 -11.29 5.22 -1.73
C MET A 109 -11.14 4.81 -0.28
N GLY A 110 -10.79 5.77 0.58
CA GLY A 110 -10.89 5.64 2.04
C GLY A 110 -12.35 5.64 2.53
N GLN A 111 -13.26 5.03 1.80
CA GLN A 111 -14.70 5.16 1.99
C GLN A 111 -15.32 3.79 1.75
N ILE A 112 -15.68 3.10 2.84
CA ILE A 112 -16.52 1.88 2.92
C ILE A 112 -16.23 0.80 1.85
N GLY A 113 -15.59 -0.31 2.26
CA GLY A 113 -15.29 -1.43 1.35
C GLY A 113 -14.10 -1.22 0.41
N HIS A 114 -13.35 -0.12 0.56
CA HIS A 114 -12.07 0.18 -0.10
C HIS A 114 -12.02 -0.16 -1.61
N GLY A 115 -13.06 0.26 -2.36
CA GLY A 115 -13.08 0.15 -3.83
C GLY A 115 -14.09 -0.83 -4.41
N LEU A 116 -14.97 -1.41 -3.60
CA LEU A 116 -16.13 -2.18 -4.09
C LEU A 116 -17.26 -1.23 -4.48
N LEU A 117 -17.07 -0.54 -5.61
CA LEU A 117 -18.15 0.19 -6.23
C LEU A 117 -18.62 -0.62 -7.44
N PRO A 118 -19.87 -1.12 -7.48
CA PRO A 118 -20.44 -1.56 -8.75
C PRO A 118 -20.30 -0.40 -9.74
N LYS A 119 -20.14 -0.72 -11.04
CA LYS A 119 -19.87 0.10 -12.25
C LYS A 119 -20.34 1.58 -12.35
N ASN A 120 -21.06 2.12 -11.38
CA ASN A 120 -21.64 3.44 -11.34
C ASN A 120 -21.12 4.29 -10.15
N TYR A 121 -19.80 4.49 -10.03
CA TYR A 121 -19.21 5.42 -9.05
C TYR A 121 -19.87 6.81 -9.07
N GLU A 122 -20.24 7.30 -10.24
CA GLU A 122 -20.93 8.59 -10.39
C GLU A 122 -22.35 8.55 -9.81
N GLY A 123 -23.10 7.46 -10.04
CA GLY A 123 -24.38 7.20 -9.37
C GLY A 123 -24.24 7.03 -7.85
N PHE A 124 -23.17 6.40 -7.37
CA PHE A 124 -22.87 6.27 -5.94
C PHE A 124 -22.65 7.64 -5.28
N ARG A 125 -21.95 8.56 -5.97
CA ARG A 125 -21.75 9.94 -5.52
C ARG A 125 -23.05 10.75 -5.55
N GLU A 126 -23.93 10.49 -6.51
CA GLU A 126 -25.27 11.10 -6.56
C GLU A 126 -26.20 10.60 -5.46
N ASP A 127 -26.21 9.30 -5.18
CA ASP A 127 -27.07 8.70 -4.14
C ASP A 127 -26.63 9.10 -2.73
N ASN A 128 -25.32 9.17 -2.49
CA ASN A 128 -24.75 9.74 -1.26
C ASN A 128 -25.13 11.22 -1.13
N ARG A 129 -25.09 12.00 -2.22
CA ARG A 129 -25.59 13.39 -2.24
C ARG A 129 -27.08 13.52 -1.97
N ARG A 130 -27.88 12.48 -2.26
CA ARG A 130 -29.33 12.44 -2.02
C ARG A 130 -29.69 11.92 -0.62
N GLY A 131 -28.71 11.55 0.20
CA GLY A 131 -28.91 11.08 1.58
C GLY A 131 -29.57 9.70 1.68
N ASN A 132 -29.34 8.82 0.69
CA ASN A 132 -29.88 7.46 0.66
C ASN A 132 -28.81 6.42 1.07
N ASP A 133 -28.12 6.70 2.17
CA ASP A 133 -26.89 5.98 2.55
C ASP A 133 -27.17 4.51 2.93
N ALA A 134 -28.31 4.21 3.56
CA ALA A 134 -28.68 2.85 3.91
C ALA A 134 -28.99 1.96 2.69
N ALA A 135 -29.69 2.47 1.67
CA ALA A 135 -29.97 1.69 0.47
C ALA A 135 -28.69 1.46 -0.35
N MET A 136 -27.84 2.48 -0.44
CA MET A 136 -26.51 2.39 -1.03
C MET A 136 -25.66 1.33 -0.30
N MET A 137 -25.59 1.40 1.04
CA MET A 137 -24.89 0.43 1.85
C MET A 137 -25.43 -1.00 1.65
N ARG A 138 -26.75 -1.16 1.53
CA ARG A 138 -27.33 -2.47 1.21
C ARG A 138 -26.80 -3.03 -0.10
N ALA A 139 -26.70 -2.19 -1.13
CA ALA A 139 -26.19 -2.61 -2.43
C ALA A 139 -24.71 -3.02 -2.35
N VAL A 140 -23.89 -2.28 -1.60
CA VAL A 140 -22.49 -2.63 -1.32
C VAL A 140 -22.41 -3.99 -0.64
N LEU A 141 -23.11 -4.20 0.48
CA LEU A 141 -23.07 -5.46 1.22
C LEU A 141 -23.50 -6.67 0.36
N ASN A 142 -24.57 -6.51 -0.43
CA ASN A 142 -25.01 -7.58 -1.33
C ASN A 142 -23.97 -7.89 -2.42
N PHE A 143 -23.27 -6.86 -2.92
CA PHE A 143 -22.19 -7.02 -3.89
C PHE A 143 -20.99 -7.73 -3.26
N GLU A 144 -20.55 -7.32 -2.05
CA GLU A 144 -19.46 -7.99 -1.31
C GLU A 144 -19.75 -9.47 -1.10
N VAL A 145 -20.98 -9.82 -0.69
CA VAL A 145 -21.40 -11.21 -0.52
C VAL A 145 -21.39 -11.96 -1.85
N SER A 146 -21.84 -11.33 -2.94
CA SER A 146 -21.85 -11.95 -4.27
C SER A 146 -20.43 -12.18 -4.80
N LEU A 147 -19.52 -11.24 -4.57
CA LEU A 147 -18.12 -11.37 -4.91
C LEU A 147 -17.45 -12.47 -4.08
N ALA A 148 -17.68 -12.52 -2.76
CA ALA A 148 -17.19 -13.59 -1.91
C ALA A 148 -17.74 -14.96 -2.32
N ASN A 149 -19.03 -15.08 -2.66
CA ASN A 149 -19.61 -16.32 -3.19
C ASN A 149 -18.91 -16.76 -4.48
N THR A 150 -18.63 -15.81 -5.37
CA THR A 150 -17.93 -16.07 -6.64
C THR A 150 -16.50 -16.54 -6.39
N LEU A 151 -15.74 -15.80 -5.58
CA LEU A 151 -14.33 -16.08 -5.31
C LEU A 151 -14.12 -17.36 -4.49
N ASN A 152 -15.06 -17.73 -3.61
CA ASN A 152 -15.00 -19.00 -2.89
C ASN A 152 -15.22 -20.23 -3.79
N LYS A 153 -15.80 -20.07 -4.99
CA LYS A 153 -15.88 -21.15 -5.99
C LYS A 153 -14.53 -21.42 -6.65
N LEU A 154 -13.69 -20.39 -6.73
CA LEU A 154 -12.32 -20.53 -7.24
C LEU A 154 -11.48 -21.33 -6.23
N PRO A 155 -10.60 -22.22 -6.73
CA PRO A 155 -9.71 -22.97 -5.86
C PRO A 155 -8.81 -22.02 -5.06
N ALA A 156 -8.47 -22.41 -3.83
CA ALA A 156 -7.27 -21.88 -3.21
C ALA A 156 -6.07 -22.29 -4.07
N THR A 157 -5.13 -21.39 -4.21
CA THR A 157 -3.94 -21.64 -5.01
C THR A 157 -2.82 -22.12 -4.11
N GLY A 158 -1.81 -22.78 -4.70
CA GLY A 158 -0.58 -23.04 -3.96
C GLY A 158 0.08 -21.73 -3.50
N ALA A 159 1.13 -21.84 -2.68
CA ALA A 159 1.88 -20.68 -2.22
C ALA A 159 2.27 -19.76 -3.39
N ALA A 160 1.88 -18.49 -3.30
CA ALA A 160 2.15 -17.45 -4.28
C ALA A 160 2.74 -16.22 -3.59
N GLU A 161 3.57 -15.48 -4.33
CA GLU A 161 4.01 -14.15 -3.96
C GLU A 161 3.21 -13.13 -4.78
N LEU A 162 2.43 -12.29 -4.09
CA LEU A 162 1.51 -11.34 -4.70
C LEU A 162 1.86 -9.92 -4.27
N TYR A 163 1.79 -8.98 -5.20
CA TYR A 163 2.17 -7.58 -4.98
C TYR A 163 0.96 -6.67 -5.05
N ARG A 164 0.96 -5.61 -4.22
CA ARG A 164 -0.02 -4.53 -4.26
C ARG A 164 0.64 -3.21 -3.96
N GLY A 165 0.58 -2.27 -4.90
CA GLY A 165 0.88 -0.88 -4.61
C GLY A 165 -0.39 -0.16 -4.14
N GLY A 166 -0.23 0.84 -3.30
CA GLY A 166 -1.35 1.66 -2.87
C GLY A 166 -0.92 2.73 -1.87
N TRP A 167 -1.89 3.16 -1.06
CA TRP A 167 -1.69 4.12 0.01
C TRP A 167 -2.30 3.58 1.30
N THR A 168 -1.53 3.68 2.37
CA THR A 168 -1.89 3.21 3.71
C THR A 168 -2.03 4.43 4.62
N SER A 169 -3.12 4.49 5.40
CA SER A 169 -3.32 5.58 6.36
C SER A 169 -2.25 5.55 7.46
N ALA A 170 -1.96 6.70 8.07
CA ALA A 170 -1.00 6.76 9.16
C ALA A 170 -1.40 5.88 10.36
N GLN A 171 -2.70 5.75 10.63
CA GLN A 171 -3.21 4.83 11.64
C GLN A 171 -2.90 3.38 11.28
N GLN A 172 -3.24 2.96 10.06
CA GLN A 172 -3.05 1.58 9.63
C GLN A 172 -1.55 1.20 9.57
N LEU A 173 -0.68 2.15 9.20
CA LEU A 173 0.77 1.93 9.23
C LEU A 173 1.29 1.76 10.67
N ARG A 174 0.76 2.52 11.64
CA ARG A 174 1.08 2.33 13.07
C ARG A 174 0.58 0.98 13.59
N GLU A 175 -0.61 0.55 13.20
CA GLU A 175 -1.16 -0.77 13.53
C GLU A 175 -0.28 -1.89 12.96
N MET A 176 0.17 -1.76 11.71
CA MET A 176 1.14 -2.68 11.10
C MET A 176 2.47 -2.72 11.86
N GLN A 177 3.03 -1.56 12.22
CA GLN A 177 4.28 -1.51 12.98
C GLN A 177 4.13 -2.16 14.36
N ALA A 178 3.05 -1.86 15.08
CA ALA A 178 2.77 -2.49 16.37
C ALA A 178 2.59 -4.02 16.24
N ALA A 179 1.98 -4.49 15.15
CA ALA A 179 1.83 -5.91 14.88
C ALA A 179 3.18 -6.59 14.57
N LEU A 180 4.06 -5.93 13.80
CA LEU A 180 5.43 -6.38 13.57
C LEU A 180 6.22 -6.49 14.89
N ASP A 181 6.17 -5.45 15.73
CA ASP A 181 6.94 -5.38 16.98
C ASP A 181 6.48 -6.41 18.02
N SER A 182 5.17 -6.71 18.05
CA SER A 182 4.57 -7.67 18.98
C SER A 182 4.52 -9.10 18.45
N GLY A 183 4.80 -9.33 17.16
CA GLY A 183 4.55 -10.61 16.49
C GLY A 183 3.07 -10.99 16.39
N SER A 184 2.16 -10.02 16.54
CA SER A 184 0.73 -10.24 16.40
C SER A 184 0.29 -10.23 14.93
N VAL A 185 -0.95 -10.65 14.68
CA VAL A 185 -1.49 -10.76 13.33
C VAL A 185 -2.22 -9.48 12.93
N ILE A 186 -2.14 -9.13 11.65
CA ILE A 186 -2.95 -8.11 11.03
C ILE A 186 -3.95 -8.73 10.05
N SER A 187 -5.10 -8.09 9.90
CA SER A 187 -6.08 -8.44 8.87
C SER A 187 -6.66 -7.18 8.25
N PHE A 188 -7.09 -7.31 7.00
CA PHE A 188 -7.71 -6.22 6.25
C PHE A 188 -9.17 -6.54 6.01
N PRO A 189 -10.11 -5.70 6.43
CA PRO A 189 -11.53 -6.02 6.34
C PRO A 189 -12.15 -5.89 4.95
N TRP A 190 -11.33 -5.74 3.91
CA TRP A 190 -11.78 -5.60 2.53
C TRP A 190 -10.98 -6.52 1.61
N PHE A 191 -11.54 -6.75 0.41
CA PHE A 191 -10.88 -7.52 -0.64
C PHE A 191 -9.61 -6.79 -1.09
N GLN A 192 -8.48 -7.50 -1.18
CA GLN A 192 -7.26 -6.92 -1.77
C GLN A 192 -7.16 -7.35 -3.23
N SER A 193 -7.11 -6.38 -4.13
CA SER A 193 -6.60 -6.58 -5.48
C SER A 193 -5.08 -6.60 -5.46
N THR A 194 -4.50 -7.66 -6.01
CA THR A 194 -3.06 -7.93 -6.03
C THR A 194 -2.67 -8.45 -7.41
N THR A 195 -1.37 -8.53 -7.70
CA THR A 195 -0.86 -9.02 -8.97
C THR A 195 0.44 -9.77 -8.78
N THR A 196 0.75 -10.71 -9.68
CA THR A 196 2.08 -11.32 -9.78
C THR A 196 3.10 -10.41 -10.47
N LEU A 197 2.67 -9.28 -11.05
CA LEU A 197 3.51 -8.32 -11.76
C LEU A 197 3.96 -7.17 -10.85
N HIS A 198 5.20 -7.25 -10.36
CA HIS A 198 5.79 -6.20 -9.51
C HIS A 198 5.71 -4.80 -10.15
N SER A 199 6.02 -4.69 -11.44
CA SER A 199 5.95 -3.43 -12.19
C SER A 199 4.53 -2.87 -12.24
N HIS A 200 3.51 -3.71 -12.43
CA HIS A 200 2.12 -3.30 -12.45
C HIS A 200 1.66 -2.78 -11.09
N ALA A 201 1.94 -3.51 -10.01
CA ALA A 201 1.62 -3.10 -8.64
C ALA A 201 2.19 -1.71 -8.32
N SER A 202 3.41 -1.40 -8.78
CA SER A 202 4.04 -0.11 -8.48
C SER A 202 3.33 1.11 -9.07
N THR A 203 2.50 0.93 -10.09
CA THR A 203 1.74 2.03 -10.73
C THR A 203 0.66 2.65 -9.82
N PHE A 204 0.26 1.94 -8.76
CA PHE A 204 -0.75 2.36 -7.78
C PHE A 204 -0.18 3.12 -6.57
N MET A 205 1.14 3.31 -6.50
CA MET A 205 1.79 4.13 -5.46
C MET A 205 1.96 5.60 -5.85
N GLY A 206 1.66 5.97 -7.10
CA GLY A 206 1.74 7.35 -7.55
C GLY A 206 0.67 8.23 -6.91
N ARG A 207 0.86 9.57 -6.96
CA ARG A 207 -0.12 10.54 -6.42
C ARG A 207 -1.50 10.50 -7.08
N LYS A 208 -1.64 9.90 -8.28
CA LYS A 208 -2.96 9.68 -8.89
C LYS A 208 -3.86 8.76 -8.05
N SER A 209 -3.23 7.90 -7.26
CA SER A 209 -3.86 6.94 -6.37
C SER A 209 -3.75 7.42 -4.92
N GLU A 210 -3.50 8.70 -4.66
CA GLU A 210 -3.51 9.24 -3.31
C GLU A 210 -4.96 9.39 -2.81
N PRO A 211 -5.24 9.18 -1.50
CA PRO A 211 -6.59 9.38 -0.97
C PRO A 211 -7.15 10.78 -1.23
N GLU A 212 -8.40 10.87 -1.67
CA GLU A 212 -8.99 12.14 -2.13
C GLU A 212 -9.04 13.23 -1.05
N HIS A 213 -9.27 12.86 0.21
CA HIS A 213 -9.39 13.82 1.33
C HIS A 213 -8.10 14.63 1.57
N CYS A 214 -6.95 14.10 1.15
CA CYS A 214 -5.65 14.77 1.29
C CYS A 214 -4.84 14.83 0.00
N ALA A 215 -5.51 14.64 -1.15
CA ALA A 215 -4.87 14.56 -2.47
C ALA A 215 -3.77 15.62 -2.66
N HIS A 216 -2.60 15.15 -3.08
CA HIS A 216 -1.36 15.90 -3.27
C HIS A 216 -0.69 16.45 -1.99
N THR A 217 -1.16 16.10 -0.79
CA THR A 217 -0.60 16.58 0.48
C THR A 217 -0.57 15.54 1.61
N CYS A 218 -0.98 14.29 1.38
CA CYS A 218 -1.12 13.27 2.42
C CYS A 218 0.21 12.96 3.12
N VAL A 219 1.31 12.89 2.35
CA VAL A 219 2.65 12.60 2.89
C VAL A 219 3.12 13.77 3.75
N GLU A 220 2.90 14.99 3.27
CA GLU A 220 3.32 16.23 3.93
C GLU A 220 2.54 16.46 5.23
N LYS A 221 1.26 16.08 5.27
CA LYS A 221 0.42 16.13 6.47
C LYS A 221 0.59 14.91 7.39
N GLY A 222 1.26 13.86 6.92
CA GLY A 222 1.41 12.60 7.67
C GLY A 222 0.09 11.85 7.84
N GLU A 223 -0.84 11.96 6.89
CA GLU A 223 -2.17 11.35 6.95
C GLU A 223 -2.22 9.98 6.25
N ALA A 224 -1.50 9.84 5.13
CA ALA A 224 -1.34 8.58 4.42
C ALA A 224 0.00 8.53 3.69
N PHE A 225 0.51 7.31 3.50
CA PHE A 225 1.81 7.05 2.89
C PHE A 225 1.68 6.04 1.76
N PRO A 226 2.45 6.19 0.67
CA PRO A 226 2.46 5.19 -0.39
C PRO A 226 3.15 3.92 0.11
N THR A 227 2.58 2.78 -0.23
CA THR A 227 3.03 1.46 0.24
C THR A 227 3.08 0.44 -0.89
N PHE A 228 4.12 -0.40 -0.83
CA PHE A 228 4.28 -1.58 -1.64
C PHE A 228 4.15 -2.80 -0.74
N LEU A 229 3.02 -3.50 -0.84
CA LEU A 229 2.69 -4.67 -0.04
C LEU A 229 3.09 -5.92 -0.82
N THR A 230 3.83 -6.82 -0.17
CA THR A 230 4.15 -8.15 -0.68
C THR A 230 3.47 -9.18 0.20
N TYR A 231 2.62 -10.02 -0.38
CA TYR A 231 1.91 -11.09 0.30
C TYR A 231 2.52 -12.42 -0.11
N LYS A 232 3.03 -13.19 0.86
CA LYS A 232 3.35 -14.61 0.68
C LYS A 232 2.18 -15.42 1.23
N THR A 233 1.34 -15.93 0.33
CA THR A 233 0.04 -16.50 0.71
C THR A 233 -0.40 -17.65 -0.20
N CYS A 234 -1.15 -18.59 0.35
CA CYS A 234 -1.90 -19.62 -0.41
C CYS A 234 -3.40 -19.33 -0.47
N HIS A 235 -3.84 -18.23 0.12
CA HIS A 235 -5.26 -17.84 0.14
C HIS A 235 -5.66 -16.96 -1.05
N GLY A 236 -4.72 -16.71 -1.98
CA GLY A 236 -4.96 -15.97 -3.22
C GLY A 236 -5.96 -16.67 -4.15
N LYS A 237 -6.89 -15.89 -4.69
CA LYS A 237 -7.84 -16.31 -5.72
C LYS A 237 -7.40 -15.79 -7.08
N ASN A 238 -6.93 -16.69 -7.94
CA ASN A 238 -6.49 -16.33 -9.29
C ASN A 238 -7.70 -15.93 -10.16
N VAL A 239 -7.69 -14.70 -10.67
CA VAL A 239 -8.71 -14.18 -11.60
C VAL A 239 -8.10 -13.74 -12.94
N GLU A 240 -6.86 -14.14 -13.20
CA GLU A 240 -6.10 -13.82 -14.41
C GLU A 240 -6.87 -14.17 -15.68
N GLU A 241 -7.65 -15.27 -15.68
CA GLU A 241 -8.46 -15.66 -16.83
C GLU A 241 -9.35 -14.51 -17.34
N TRP A 242 -9.89 -13.70 -16.42
CA TRP A 242 -10.78 -12.58 -16.72
C TRP A 242 -10.07 -11.22 -16.73
N ASN A 243 -8.87 -11.10 -16.15
CA ASN A 243 -8.05 -9.88 -16.18
C ASN A 243 -6.57 -10.16 -16.49
N ARG A 244 -6.32 -10.77 -17.66
CA ARG A 244 -4.96 -11.21 -18.08
C ARG A 244 -3.92 -10.10 -18.15
N ARG A 245 -4.35 -8.87 -18.44
CA ARG A 245 -3.44 -7.73 -18.61
C ARG A 245 -2.78 -7.31 -17.30
N GLU A 246 -3.49 -7.49 -16.20
CA GLU A 246 -3.03 -7.10 -14.87
C GLU A 246 -2.49 -8.29 -14.08
N GLN A 247 -2.65 -9.52 -14.61
CA GLN A 247 -2.38 -10.78 -13.90
C GLN A 247 -2.94 -10.72 -12.48
N GLU A 248 -4.22 -10.39 -12.37
CA GLU A 248 -4.82 -10.03 -11.10
C GLU A 248 -5.18 -11.25 -10.26
N TRP A 249 -4.98 -11.08 -8.95
CA TRP A 249 -5.29 -12.03 -7.89
C TRP A 249 -6.01 -11.32 -6.78
N LEU A 250 -7.02 -11.97 -6.20
CA LEU A 250 -7.83 -11.38 -5.14
C LEU A 250 -7.62 -12.11 -3.81
N LEU A 251 -7.45 -11.33 -2.75
CA LEU A 251 -7.48 -11.81 -1.38
C LEU A 251 -8.84 -11.49 -0.76
N LEU A 252 -9.44 -12.48 -0.11
CA LEU A 252 -10.70 -12.27 0.61
C LEU A 252 -10.49 -11.36 1.84
N PRO A 253 -11.56 -10.70 2.33
CA PRO A 253 -11.48 -9.91 3.53
C PRO A 253 -11.11 -10.73 4.77
N SER A 254 -10.54 -10.05 5.74
CA SER A 254 -10.22 -10.53 7.08
C SER A 254 -9.30 -11.77 7.13
N LEU A 255 -8.55 -12.03 6.05
CA LEU A 255 -7.43 -12.97 6.07
C LEU A 255 -6.37 -12.47 7.07
N SER A 256 -5.79 -13.42 7.81
CA SER A 256 -4.84 -13.12 8.89
C SER A 256 -3.41 -13.28 8.40
N PHE A 257 -2.61 -12.24 8.57
CA PHE A 257 -1.21 -12.20 8.16
C PHE A 257 -0.30 -11.85 9.33
N LYS A 258 0.89 -12.43 9.35
CA LYS A 258 2.01 -11.94 10.15
C LYS A 258 2.83 -10.98 9.31
N LEU A 259 3.29 -9.89 9.93
CA LEU A 259 4.24 -9.00 9.27
C LEU A 259 5.65 -9.57 9.41
N ALA A 260 6.34 -9.72 8.28
CA ALA A 260 7.75 -10.12 8.25
C ALA A 260 8.67 -8.89 8.24
N SER A 261 8.28 -7.80 7.59
CA SER A 261 9.08 -6.56 7.56
C SER A 261 8.25 -5.33 7.20
N ILE A 262 8.69 -4.18 7.71
CA ILE A 262 8.31 -2.84 7.24
C ILE A 262 9.61 -2.09 7.02
N SER A 263 9.77 -1.44 5.87
CA SER A 263 10.97 -0.64 5.58
C SER A 263 10.61 0.60 4.78
N LYS A 264 11.14 1.75 5.19
CA LYS A 264 11.00 3.00 4.46
C LYS A 264 12.04 3.04 3.35
N VAL A 265 11.59 3.25 2.12
CA VAL A 265 12.45 3.37 0.94
C VAL A 265 12.36 4.79 0.40
N MET A 266 13.51 5.45 0.31
CA MET A 266 13.62 6.73 -0.39
C MET A 266 13.41 6.48 -1.89
N ASN A 267 12.30 7.01 -2.42
CA ASN A 267 11.96 6.90 -3.83
C ASN A 267 12.85 7.83 -4.64
N ASP A 268 13.02 9.05 -4.15
CA ASP A 268 14.03 9.97 -4.63
C ASP A 268 15.25 9.88 -3.70
N PRO A 269 16.33 9.17 -4.10
CA PRO A 269 17.53 9.07 -3.28
C PRO A 269 18.17 10.44 -3.07
N TRP A 270 17.84 11.45 -3.88
CA TRP A 270 18.38 12.78 -3.73
C TRP A 270 17.70 13.59 -2.64
N TRP A 271 16.50 13.23 -2.19
CA TRP A 271 15.77 14.03 -1.21
C TRP A 271 16.56 14.30 0.09
N GLU A 272 17.45 13.39 0.47
CA GLU A 272 18.32 13.51 1.65
C GLU A 272 19.81 13.39 1.30
N ALA A 273 20.14 13.45 0.01
CA ALA A 273 21.52 13.31 -0.44
C ALA A 273 22.35 14.54 -0.07
N THR A 274 23.54 14.29 0.45
CA THR A 274 24.54 15.34 0.63
C THR A 274 25.06 15.80 -0.74
N PRO A 275 25.74 16.96 -0.82
CA PRO A 275 26.39 17.39 -2.06
C PRO A 275 27.36 16.33 -2.62
N LYS A 276 28.01 15.57 -1.73
CA LYS A 276 28.90 14.48 -2.13
C LYS A 276 28.14 13.33 -2.76
N ASP A 277 27.07 12.86 -2.13
CA ASP A 277 26.24 11.75 -2.64
C ASP A 277 25.61 12.10 -3.99
N MET A 278 25.14 13.34 -4.11
CA MET A 278 24.62 13.89 -5.37
C MET A 278 25.67 13.87 -6.48
N ALA A 279 26.87 14.37 -6.20
CA ALA A 279 27.95 14.43 -7.19
C ALA A 279 28.48 13.04 -7.57
N GLU A 280 28.58 12.13 -6.61
CA GLU A 280 28.95 10.75 -6.86
C GLU A 280 27.93 10.06 -7.79
N TRP A 281 26.64 10.23 -7.51
CA TRP A 281 25.58 9.73 -8.39
C TRP A 281 25.69 10.35 -9.79
N LEU A 282 25.83 11.68 -9.90
CA LEU A 282 25.89 12.38 -11.18
C LEU A 282 27.15 12.02 -12.00
N GLY A 283 28.22 11.58 -11.34
CA GLY A 283 29.44 11.09 -11.97
C GLY A 283 29.32 9.70 -12.61
N GLN A 284 28.19 9.00 -12.45
CA GLN A 284 27.97 7.65 -12.96
C GLN A 284 26.98 7.63 -14.13
N SER A 285 26.98 6.53 -14.89
CA SER A 285 25.94 6.23 -15.89
C SER A 285 24.77 5.51 -15.24
N HIS A 286 23.55 5.80 -15.66
CA HIS A 286 22.32 5.30 -15.07
C HIS A 286 21.41 4.71 -16.12
N THR A 287 21.00 3.46 -15.93
CA THR A 287 19.99 2.82 -16.76
C THR A 287 18.60 3.16 -16.22
N VAL A 288 17.66 3.49 -17.10
CA VAL A 288 16.25 3.56 -16.70
C VAL A 288 15.70 2.15 -16.62
N ASP A 289 15.43 1.69 -15.39
CA ASP A 289 14.79 0.40 -15.11
C ASP A 289 13.27 0.42 -15.37
N ILE A 290 12.82 1.21 -16.35
CA ILE A 290 11.43 1.20 -16.81
C ILE A 290 11.39 0.43 -18.14
N GLU A 291 10.83 -0.77 -18.09
CA GLU A 291 10.66 -1.64 -19.24
C GLU A 291 9.98 -0.91 -20.41
N GLY A 292 10.61 -0.94 -21.59
CA GLY A 292 10.13 -0.26 -22.80
C GLY A 292 10.39 1.25 -22.86
N TRP A 293 11.00 1.86 -21.85
CA TRP A 293 11.44 3.24 -21.94
C TRP A 293 12.81 3.34 -22.59
N SER A 294 12.82 3.81 -23.84
CA SER A 294 14.02 4.28 -24.50
C SER A 294 13.74 5.62 -25.15
N ARG A 295 14.71 6.54 -25.11
CA ARG A 295 14.65 7.75 -25.93
C ARG A 295 15.73 7.69 -26.97
N ASN A 296 15.33 7.75 -28.25
CA ASN A 296 16.21 7.52 -29.39
C ASN A 296 16.98 6.19 -29.29
N GLY A 297 16.36 5.15 -28.73
CA GLY A 297 16.99 3.83 -28.54
C GLY A 297 18.02 3.76 -27.41
N LYS A 298 18.24 4.83 -26.64
CA LYS A 298 19.10 4.82 -25.45
C LYS A 298 18.30 4.49 -24.19
N MET A 299 18.82 3.58 -23.37
CA MET A 299 18.29 3.21 -22.04
C MET A 299 19.20 3.68 -20.90
N THR A 300 20.42 4.15 -21.22
CA THR A 300 21.43 4.60 -20.25
C THR A 300 21.76 6.07 -20.49
N TYR A 301 21.85 6.84 -19.40
CA TYR A 301 22.09 8.28 -19.38
C TYR A 301 23.22 8.65 -18.42
N GLY A 302 23.85 9.81 -18.61
CA GLY A 302 25.07 10.18 -17.91
C GLY A 302 26.31 9.50 -18.51
N PRO A 303 27.49 9.66 -17.88
CA PRO A 303 27.75 10.46 -16.69
C PRO A 303 27.73 11.96 -16.96
N TRP A 304 27.59 12.77 -15.91
CA TRP A 304 27.57 14.23 -15.96
C TRP A 304 28.62 14.88 -15.03
N PRO A 305 29.91 14.74 -15.35
CA PRO A 305 31.01 15.16 -14.47
C PRO A 305 31.03 16.67 -14.19
N ASP A 306 30.70 17.50 -15.19
CA ASP A 306 30.67 18.96 -15.01
C ASP A 306 29.60 19.39 -14.00
N ILE A 307 28.47 18.67 -13.98
CA ILE A 307 27.35 18.92 -13.07
C ILE A 307 27.74 18.44 -11.66
N ALA A 308 28.34 17.26 -11.55
CA ALA A 308 28.86 16.74 -10.29
C ALA A 308 29.86 17.71 -9.63
N ALA A 309 30.77 18.29 -10.42
CA ALA A 309 31.73 19.28 -9.95
C ALA A 309 31.03 20.56 -9.44
N ALA A 310 30.01 21.04 -10.13
CA ALA A 310 29.22 22.20 -9.70
C ALA A 310 28.46 21.95 -8.39
N VAL A 311 27.86 20.77 -8.23
CA VAL A 311 27.17 20.37 -6.99
C VAL A 311 28.13 20.39 -5.79
N LEU A 312 29.34 19.86 -5.94
CA LEU A 312 30.37 19.89 -4.88
C LEU A 312 30.83 21.31 -4.58
N ALA A 313 31.19 22.07 -5.62
CA ALA A 313 31.73 23.42 -5.47
C ALA A 313 30.77 24.37 -4.74
N HIS A 314 29.46 24.13 -4.87
CA HIS A 314 28.41 24.97 -4.29
C HIS A 314 27.69 24.36 -3.10
N SER A 315 28.14 23.19 -2.62
CA SER A 315 27.50 22.49 -1.50
C SER A 315 25.99 22.32 -1.71
N ILE A 316 25.58 21.99 -2.94
CA ILE A 316 24.16 21.82 -3.28
C ILE A 316 23.71 20.46 -2.78
N ASP A 317 23.00 20.43 -1.66
CA ASP A 317 22.32 19.22 -1.22
C ASP A 317 21.11 18.91 -2.10
N GLY A 318 20.59 17.70 -2.02
CA GLY A 318 19.52 17.32 -2.92
C GLY A 318 18.20 18.03 -2.68
N ARG A 319 17.92 18.60 -1.49
CA ARG A 319 16.73 19.45 -1.28
C ARG A 319 16.87 20.80 -1.97
N ALA A 320 18.04 21.42 -1.89
CA ALA A 320 18.38 22.64 -2.63
C ALA A 320 18.30 22.38 -4.14
N PHE A 321 18.81 21.23 -4.59
CA PHE A 321 18.70 20.79 -5.98
C PHE A 321 17.24 20.62 -6.42
N MET A 322 16.36 20.07 -5.58
CA MET A 322 14.95 19.90 -5.89
C MET A 322 14.19 21.22 -6.02
N LYS A 323 14.39 22.14 -5.06
CA LYS A 323 13.83 23.50 -5.15
C LYS A 323 14.32 24.23 -6.41
N TRP A 324 15.57 24.00 -6.80
CA TRP A 324 16.12 24.55 -8.04
C TRP A 324 15.39 24.03 -9.29
N LYS A 325 15.21 22.71 -9.40
CA LYS A 325 14.49 22.07 -10.52
C LYS A 325 13.07 22.62 -10.69
N GLU A 326 12.39 22.86 -9.58
CA GLU A 326 11.01 23.38 -9.56
C GLU A 326 10.94 24.86 -9.95
N ASN A 327 11.91 25.66 -9.52
CA ASN A 327 11.89 27.13 -9.71
C ASN A 327 12.69 27.64 -10.92
N ARG A 328 13.41 26.77 -11.63
CA ARG A 328 14.28 27.09 -12.80
C ARG A 328 15.32 28.19 -12.55
N SER A 329 15.61 28.53 -11.29
CA SER A 329 16.44 29.66 -10.91
C SER A 329 17.77 29.17 -10.35
N PHE A 330 18.76 28.94 -11.22
CA PHE A 330 20.15 28.85 -10.76
C PHE A 330 20.60 30.25 -10.34
N PRO A 331 21.26 30.45 -9.19
CA PRO A 331 21.81 31.75 -8.84
C PRO A 331 22.87 32.18 -9.86
N GLU A 332 22.78 33.42 -10.38
CA GLU A 332 23.84 34.05 -11.16
C GLU A 332 25.11 34.15 -10.29
N PRO A 333 26.32 33.85 -10.83
CA PRO A 333 26.78 34.08 -12.21
C PRO A 333 26.77 32.88 -13.16
N TYR A 334 26.23 31.72 -12.77
CA TYR A 334 26.50 30.47 -13.49
C TYR A 334 25.67 30.22 -14.76
N VAL A 335 24.86 31.22 -15.16
CA VAL A 335 24.14 31.27 -16.45
C VAL A 335 24.91 32.05 -17.53
N LYS A 336 25.96 32.79 -17.16
CA LYS A 336 26.56 33.76 -18.08
C LYS A 336 28.08 33.89 -18.06
N GLY A 337 28.81 32.87 -17.59
CA GLY A 337 30.26 33.05 -17.35
C GLY A 337 31.24 31.98 -17.76
N LYS A 338 30.88 30.69 -17.84
CA LYS A 338 31.85 29.61 -18.15
C LYS A 338 31.26 28.37 -18.84
N TRP A 339 30.05 28.47 -19.35
CA TRP A 339 29.42 27.44 -20.18
C TRP A 339 29.07 28.18 -21.46
N ASP A 340 29.93 27.97 -22.46
CA ASP A 340 29.89 28.54 -23.81
C ASP A 340 28.52 29.07 -24.24
N ASP A 341 28.46 30.37 -24.49
CA ASP A 341 27.30 31.24 -24.66
C ASP A 341 26.42 30.90 -25.89
N SER A 342 26.62 29.75 -26.50
CA SER A 342 25.72 29.23 -27.53
C SER A 342 24.40 28.81 -26.88
N GLU A 343 23.29 29.45 -27.27
CA GLU A 343 21.92 29.08 -26.87
C GLU A 343 21.60 27.58 -27.07
N TYR A 344 22.40 26.88 -27.87
CA TYR A 344 22.30 25.46 -28.18
C TYR A 344 22.82 24.52 -27.08
N LEU A 345 23.81 24.93 -26.26
CA LEU A 345 24.31 24.10 -25.14
C LEU A 345 23.34 24.08 -23.95
N TYR A 346 22.58 25.18 -23.77
CA TYR A 346 21.62 25.32 -22.67
C TYR A 346 20.40 24.41 -22.83
N SER A 347 19.96 24.16 -24.07
CA SER A 347 18.84 23.25 -24.33
C SER A 347 19.20 21.79 -24.07
N ASP A 348 20.42 21.36 -24.42
CA ASP A 348 20.85 19.97 -24.26
C ASP A 348 21.08 19.61 -22.80
N LYS A 349 21.71 20.49 -22.01
CA LYS A 349 21.98 20.17 -20.60
C LYS A 349 20.74 20.23 -19.72
N THR A 350 19.78 21.11 -20.01
CA THR A 350 18.45 21.09 -19.37
C THR A 350 17.72 19.76 -19.64
N MET A 351 17.84 19.24 -20.86
CA MET A 351 17.29 17.94 -21.22
C MET A 351 18.01 16.79 -20.53
N GLU A 352 19.34 16.83 -20.44
CA GLU A 352 20.17 15.88 -19.68
C GLU A 352 19.81 15.84 -18.20
N PHE A 353 19.63 17.00 -17.56
CA PHE A 353 19.13 17.11 -16.20
C PHE A 353 17.73 16.52 -16.03
N ARG A 354 16.87 16.74 -17.01
CA ARG A 354 15.53 16.13 -17.03
C ARG A 354 15.64 14.61 -17.03
N TYR A 355 16.56 14.02 -17.81
CA TYR A 355 16.82 12.57 -17.82
C TYR A 355 17.47 12.03 -16.55
N ALA A 356 18.46 12.73 -16.00
CA ALA A 356 19.04 12.41 -14.69
C ALA A 356 17.94 12.34 -13.61
N SER A 357 16.97 13.24 -13.71
CA SER A 357 15.85 13.26 -12.79
C SER A 357 14.83 12.14 -13.04
N TYR A 358 14.81 11.48 -14.20
CA TYR A 358 13.93 10.34 -14.47
C TYR A 358 14.53 9.01 -14.04
N THR A 359 15.85 8.86 -14.16
CA THR A 359 16.62 7.65 -13.80
C THR A 359 16.76 7.45 -12.29
N ARG A 360 16.70 8.53 -11.49
CA ARG A 360 16.91 8.44 -10.03
C ARG A 360 15.73 7.85 -9.25
N PHE A 361 14.51 7.91 -9.80
CA PHE A 361 13.32 7.46 -9.07
C PHE A 361 13.22 5.94 -9.11
N LYS A 362 12.99 5.31 -7.96
CA LYS A 362 12.78 3.86 -7.87
C LYS A 362 11.39 3.42 -8.35
N LEU A 363 10.41 4.31 -8.28
CA LEU A 363 9.05 4.08 -8.74
C LEU A 363 8.86 4.57 -10.18
N PRO A 364 8.06 3.86 -11.00
CA PRO A 364 7.79 4.29 -12.36
C PRO A 364 7.10 5.65 -12.37
N THR A 365 7.47 6.47 -13.35
CA THR A 365 6.83 7.75 -13.65
C THR A 365 5.47 7.54 -14.30
N LEU A 366 4.48 8.37 -13.98
CA LEU A 366 3.18 8.34 -14.66
C LEU A 366 3.34 8.76 -16.13
N SER A 367 2.73 8.01 -17.05
CA SER A 367 2.55 8.49 -18.43
C SER A 367 1.58 9.66 -18.42
N THR A 368 2.05 10.85 -18.80
CA THR A 368 1.22 12.03 -19.04
C THR A 368 1.12 12.28 -20.55
N ARG A 369 0.14 13.09 -21.00
CA ARG A 369 0.05 13.53 -22.40
C ARG A 369 1.31 14.24 -22.93
N MET A 370 2.23 14.65 -22.04
CA MET A 370 3.52 15.30 -22.36
C MET A 370 4.74 14.38 -22.13
N GLY A 371 4.53 13.06 -21.98
CA GLY A 371 5.56 12.07 -21.65
C GLY A 371 5.52 11.61 -20.19
N GLN A 372 6.52 10.87 -19.75
CA GLN A 372 6.66 10.45 -18.34
C GLN A 372 6.83 11.67 -17.41
N GLY A 373 5.89 11.88 -16.50
CA GLY A 373 5.94 12.93 -15.47
C GLY A 373 6.78 12.48 -14.26
N PRO A 374 7.57 13.37 -13.63
CA PRO A 374 8.38 13.00 -12.47
C PRO A 374 7.50 12.38 -11.38
N ASN A 375 7.93 11.26 -10.79
CA ASN A 375 7.22 10.68 -9.66
C ASN A 375 7.41 11.61 -8.44
N THR A 376 6.34 12.27 -8.00
CA THR A 376 6.38 13.29 -6.94
C THR A 376 6.28 12.70 -5.53
N VAL A 377 6.33 11.38 -5.39
CA VAL A 377 6.39 10.70 -4.10
C VAL A 377 7.84 10.71 -3.60
N PRO A 378 8.16 11.30 -2.44
CA PRO A 378 9.55 11.37 -1.95
C PRO A 378 10.07 10.02 -1.42
N TYR A 379 9.20 9.24 -0.80
CA TYR A 379 9.50 7.93 -0.24
C TYR A 379 8.22 7.09 -0.19
N TYR A 380 8.37 5.77 -0.06
CA TYR A 380 7.28 4.83 0.18
C TYR A 380 7.72 3.78 1.22
N TYR A 381 6.79 2.99 1.74
CA TYR A 381 7.11 1.85 2.59
C TYR A 381 6.96 0.53 1.83
N THR A 382 7.93 -0.36 1.95
CA THR A 382 7.79 -1.77 1.56
C THR A 382 7.36 -2.57 2.78
N ILE A 383 6.31 -3.39 2.64
CA ILE A 383 5.74 -4.17 3.74
C ILE A 383 5.56 -5.61 3.27
N THR A 384 6.13 -6.57 4.00
CA THR A 384 6.01 -8.00 3.69
C THR A 384 5.09 -8.68 4.68
N LEU A 385 4.11 -9.39 4.15
CA LEU A 385 3.09 -10.14 4.88
C LEU A 385 3.20 -11.62 4.53
N GLU A 386 3.06 -12.47 5.53
CA GLU A 386 3.05 -13.92 5.39
C GLU A 386 1.76 -14.46 6.02
N ASP A 387 1.16 -15.51 5.46
CA ASP A 387 -0.02 -16.12 6.05
C ASP A 387 0.22 -16.48 7.53
N ALA A 388 -0.71 -16.08 8.40
CA ALA A 388 -0.63 -16.44 9.82
C ALA A 388 -0.97 -17.92 10.05
N GLU A 389 -1.76 -18.49 9.16
CA GLU A 389 -2.18 -19.88 9.15
C GLU A 389 -1.37 -20.67 8.11
N PRO A 390 -0.96 -21.91 8.42
CA PRO A 390 -0.28 -22.74 7.45
C PRO A 390 -1.18 -23.08 6.28
N CYS A 391 -0.57 -23.11 5.10
CA CYS A 391 -1.03 -23.87 3.95
C CYS A 391 -0.87 -25.38 4.26
#